data_AF-A0A127SYH9-F1
#
_entry.id   AF-A0A127SYH9-F1
#
_cell.length_a   1.000
_cell.length_b   1.000
_cell.length_c   1.000
_cell.angle_alpha   90.00
_cell.angle_beta   90.00
_cell.angle_gamma   90.00
#
_symmetry.space_group_name_H-M   'P 1'
#
loop_
_entity.id
_entity.type
_entity.pdbx_description
1 polymer ?
#
loop_
_entity_poly.entity_id
_entity_poly.type
_entity_poly.pdbx_seq_one_letter_code
_entity_poly.pdbx_strand_id
1 'polypeptide(L)'
;MAMFKEVADIKTADMLNLPVPEAEYHNVSVEPSEMQKEMVASLAERAEKVRGGGVDSSVDNMLKITNDGRKLALDQRMLNAMLPDFENSKINACVDNVYRIWEENKDKKSAQLVFCDLSTPKNDGTFSVYNDIRKKFIERG
;
A
#
# COMPACT_ATOMS: atom_id res chain seq x y z
N MET A 1 22.78 -11.61 -28.16
CA MET A 1 22.97 -10.86 -26.89
C MET A 1 24.42 -10.87 -26.36
N ALA A 2 25.36 -11.65 -26.90
CA ALA A 2 26.75 -11.65 -26.42
C ALA A 2 27.54 -10.38 -26.79
N MET A 3 27.41 -9.88 -28.02
CA MET A 3 28.15 -8.70 -28.52
C MET A 3 27.90 -7.43 -27.69
N PHE A 4 26.69 -7.22 -27.15
CA PHE A 4 26.35 -6.04 -26.36
C PHE A 4 27.13 -5.97 -25.03
N LYS A 5 27.57 -7.11 -24.50
CA LYS A 5 28.43 -7.17 -23.30
C LYS A 5 29.90 -6.86 -23.59
N GLU A 6 30.33 -6.96 -24.85
CA GLU A 6 31.72 -6.69 -25.26
C GLU A 6 31.96 -5.22 -25.63
N VAL A 7 30.90 -4.47 -25.97
CA VAL A 7 30.99 -3.05 -26.34
C VAL A 7 30.37 -2.09 -25.32
N ALA A 8 29.54 -2.56 -24.39
CA ALA A 8 28.91 -1.70 -23.39
C ALA A 8 29.80 -1.58 -22.14
N ASP A 9 30.35 -0.38 -21.91
CA ASP A 9 30.96 0.01 -20.63
C ASP A 9 29.85 0.32 -19.64
N ILE A 10 29.64 -0.57 -18.66
CA ILE A 10 28.68 -0.36 -17.58
C ILE A 10 29.40 0.35 -16.44
N LYS A 11 29.13 1.65 -16.28
CA LYS A 11 29.53 2.40 -15.09
C LYS A 11 28.48 2.21 -14.01
N THR A 12 28.89 1.61 -12.89
CA THR A 12 28.06 1.57 -11.68
C THR A 12 28.03 2.96 -11.03
N ALA A 13 27.06 3.21 -10.16
CA ALA A 13 27.01 4.45 -9.38
C ALA A 13 28.32 4.70 -8.64
N ASP A 14 28.98 3.67 -8.12
CA ASP A 14 30.28 3.81 -7.43
C ASP A 14 31.43 4.23 -8.36
N MET A 15 31.34 3.92 -9.66
CA MET A 15 32.31 4.37 -10.66
C MET A 15 32.06 5.83 -11.10
N LEU A 16 30.90 6.37 -10.76
CA LEU A 16 30.45 7.70 -11.14
C LEU A 16 30.38 8.54 -9.86
N ASN A 17 31.35 9.44 -9.66
CA ASN A 17 31.36 10.36 -8.51
C ASN A 17 30.29 11.47 -8.67
N LEU A 18 29.03 11.06 -8.78
CA LEU A 18 27.88 11.93 -9.00
C LEU A 18 27.37 12.43 -7.65
N PRO A 19 26.97 13.71 -7.56
CA PRO A 19 26.27 14.21 -6.39
C PRO A 19 24.87 13.59 -6.35
N VAL A 20 24.69 12.57 -5.52
CA VAL A 20 23.39 11.98 -5.22
C VAL A 20 22.89 12.51 -3.87
N PRO A 21 21.62 12.90 -3.74
CA PRO A 21 21.07 13.33 -2.47
C PRO A 21 20.96 12.15 -1.50
N GLU A 22 21.17 12.40 -0.21
CA GLU A 22 20.86 11.43 0.84
C GLU A 22 19.34 11.32 1.01
N ALA A 23 18.84 10.10 1.18
CA ALA A 23 17.42 9.84 1.39
C ALA A 23 17.07 9.95 2.87
N GLU A 24 16.10 10.80 3.20
CA GLU A 24 15.49 10.86 4.52
C GLU A 24 14.27 9.94 4.57
N TYR A 25 14.23 9.04 5.56
CA TYR A 25 13.17 8.05 5.73
C TYR A 25 12.30 8.38 6.94
N HIS A 26 10.99 8.47 6.70
CA HIS A 26 9.99 8.69 7.75
C HIS A 26 8.97 7.55 7.77
N ASN A 27 8.92 6.81 8.88
CA ASN A 27 7.94 5.76 9.08
C ASN A 27 6.72 6.32 9.81
N VAL A 28 5.54 6.21 9.20
CA VAL A 28 4.26 6.61 9.80
C VAL A 28 3.52 5.37 10.27
N SER A 29 3.37 5.22 11.58
CA SER A 29 2.55 4.16 12.19
C SER A 29 1.16 4.71 12.50
N VAL A 30 0.14 3.90 12.24
CA VAL A 30 -1.26 4.22 12.59
C VAL A 30 -1.83 3.07 13.41
N GLU A 31 -2.67 3.42 14.38
CA GLU A 31 -3.36 2.43 15.21
C GLU A 31 -4.52 1.79 14.44
N PRO A 32 -4.73 0.46 14.57
CA PRO A 32 -5.86 -0.20 13.94
C PRO A 32 -7.17 0.20 14.61
N SER A 33 -8.25 0.26 13.83
CA SER A 33 -9.60 0.39 14.37
C SER A 33 -10.00 -0.87 15.17
N GLU A 34 -10.97 -0.75 16.08
CA GLU A 34 -11.51 -1.93 16.79
C GLU A 34 -12.04 -2.98 15.80
N MET A 35 -12.71 -2.53 14.73
CA MET A 35 -13.18 -3.40 13.66
C MET A 35 -12.03 -4.14 12.96
N GLN A 36 -10.90 -3.46 12.69
CA GLN A 36 -9.71 -4.12 12.13
C GLN A 36 -9.15 -5.16 13.10
N LYS A 37 -9.12 -4.89 14.41
CA LYS A 37 -8.64 -5.86 15.42
C LYS A 37 -9.49 -7.12 15.42
N GLU A 38 -10.81 -6.97 15.38
CA GLU A 38 -11.75 -8.10 15.28
C GLU A 38 -11.54 -8.91 14.00
N MET A 39 -11.38 -8.23 12.85
CA MET A 39 -11.12 -8.89 11.58
C MET A 39 -9.78 -9.65 11.61
N VAL A 40 -8.72 -9.08 12.20
CA VAL A 40 -7.43 -9.77 12.38
C VAL A 40 -7.59 -11.01 13.26
N ALA A 41 -8.35 -10.93 14.36
CA ALA A 41 -8.63 -12.10 15.20
C ALA A 41 -9.34 -13.21 14.40
N SER A 42 -10.30 -12.86 13.54
CA SER A 42 -10.98 -13.84 12.67
C SER A 42 -10.03 -14.50 11.66
N LEU A 43 -9.01 -13.78 11.17
CA LEU A 43 -7.98 -14.35 10.29
C LEU A 43 -7.09 -15.35 11.04
N ALA A 44 -6.79 -15.08 12.32
CA ALA A 44 -6.04 -16.02 13.16
C ALA A 44 -6.83 -17.31 13.40
N GLU A 45 -8.14 -17.22 13.66
CA GLU A 45 -9.00 -18.40 13.78
C GLU A 45 -9.05 -19.22 12.49
N ARG A 46 -9.12 -18.55 11.33
CA ARG A 46 -9.05 -19.23 10.02
C ARG A 46 -7.71 -19.95 9.84
N ALA A 47 -6.60 -19.31 10.23
CA ALA A 47 -5.27 -19.90 10.12
C ALA A 47 -5.14 -21.17 10.96
N GLU A 48 -5.64 -21.16 12.20
CA GLU A 48 -5.61 -22.34 13.08
C GLU A 48 -6.47 -23.49 12.53
N LYS A 49 -7.66 -23.20 11.98
CA LYS A 49 -8.50 -24.22 11.33
C LYS A 49 -7.81 -24.86 10.13
N VAL A 50 -7.14 -24.07 9.30
CA VAL A 50 -6.36 -24.57 8.15
C VAL A 50 -5.18 -25.42 8.63
N ARG A 51 -4.42 -24.95 9.62
CA ARG A 51 -3.27 -25.69 10.17
C ARG A 51 -3.68 -27.00 10.83
N GLY A 52 -4.85 -27.04 11.48
CA GLY A 52 -5.42 -28.24 12.07
C GLY A 52 -6.01 -29.23 11.06
N GLY A 53 -6.00 -28.93 9.76
CA GLY A 53 -6.59 -29.77 8.72
C GLY A 53 -8.13 -29.79 8.73
N GLY A 54 -8.77 -28.84 9.41
CA GLY A 54 -10.23 -28.75 9.52
C GLY A 54 -10.92 -28.13 8.31
N VAL A 55 -10.16 -27.69 7.30
CA VAL A 55 -10.66 -27.04 6.09
C VAL A 55 -9.89 -27.55 4.88
N ASP A 56 -10.59 -27.85 3.80
CA ASP A 56 -9.97 -28.21 2.53
C ASP A 56 -9.22 -27.00 1.93
N SER A 57 -8.00 -27.23 1.45
CA SER A 57 -7.11 -26.19 0.92
C SER A 57 -7.67 -25.42 -0.29
N SER A 58 -8.61 -26.01 -1.04
CA SER A 58 -9.31 -25.34 -2.14
C SER A 58 -10.32 -24.32 -1.64
N VAL A 59 -10.90 -24.55 -0.46
CA VAL A 59 -11.85 -23.65 0.21
C VAL A 59 -11.11 -22.51 0.89
N ASP A 60 -10.17 -22.83 1.79
CA ASP A 60 -9.34 -21.84 2.46
C ASP A 60 -7.92 -22.35 2.71
N ASN A 61 -6.94 -21.46 2.69
CA ASN A 61 -5.55 -21.82 2.90
C ASN A 61 -4.72 -20.61 3.37
N MET A 62 -3.48 -20.86 3.81
CA MET A 62 -2.60 -19.82 4.32
C MET A 62 -2.29 -18.71 3.30
N LEU A 63 -2.29 -18.99 1.99
CA LEU A 63 -2.07 -17.97 0.97
C LEU A 63 -3.27 -17.02 0.86
N LYS A 64 -4.50 -17.55 0.88
CA LYS A 64 -5.73 -16.73 0.90
C LYS A 64 -5.79 -15.87 2.16
N ILE A 65 -5.53 -16.47 3.33
CA ILE A 65 -5.54 -15.76 4.62
C ILE A 65 -4.49 -14.64 4.66
N THR A 66 -3.27 -14.92 4.18
CA THR A 66 -2.21 -13.90 4.14
C THR A 66 -2.56 -12.77 3.18
N ASN A 67 -3.17 -13.08 2.04
CA ASN A 67 -3.65 -12.05 1.10
C ASN A 67 -4.75 -11.19 1.72
N ASP A 68 -5.71 -11.79 2.43
CA ASP A 68 -6.76 -11.06 3.15
C ASP A 68 -6.17 -10.19 4.26
N GLY A 69 -5.16 -10.69 4.99
CA GLY A 69 -4.42 -9.92 5.98
C GLY A 69 -3.70 -8.71 5.38
N ARG A 70 -3.06 -8.86 4.22
CA ARG A 70 -2.43 -7.73 3.51
C ARG A 70 -3.45 -6.67 3.06
N LYS A 71 -4.61 -7.11 2.55
CA LYS A 71 -5.71 -6.21 2.18
C LYS A 71 -6.24 -5.45 3.40
N LEU A 72 -6.54 -6.17 4.49
CA LEU A 72 -7.03 -5.59 5.74
C LEU A 72 -6.04 -4.59 6.34
N ALA A 73 -4.75 -4.91 6.32
CA ALA A 73 -3.69 -4.05 6.82
C ALA A 73 -3.50 -2.77 5.99
N LEU A 74 -3.96 -2.75 4.73
CA LEU A 74 -4.00 -1.57 3.89
C LEU A 74 -5.28 -0.77 4.15
N ASP A 75 -6.44 -1.39 3.95
CA ASP A 75 -7.76 -0.81 4.19
C ASP A 75 -8.83 -1.91 4.26
N GLN A 76 -9.67 -1.92 5.31
CA GLN A 76 -10.75 -2.90 5.47
C GLN A 76 -11.75 -2.92 4.31
N ARG A 77 -11.92 -1.79 3.60
CA ARG A 77 -12.79 -1.67 2.41
C ARG A 77 -12.32 -2.51 1.24
N MET A 78 -11.06 -2.98 1.26
CA MET A 78 -10.54 -3.99 0.32
C MET A 78 -11.17 -5.37 0.47
N LEU A 79 -11.68 -5.69 1.66
CA LEU A 79 -12.42 -6.93 1.90
C LEU A 79 -13.92 -6.72 1.70
N ASN A 80 -14.44 -5.58 2.11
CA ASN A 80 -15.84 -5.21 1.92
C ASN A 80 -15.98 -3.70 1.70
N ALA A 81 -16.28 -3.30 0.46
CA ALA A 81 -16.38 -1.90 0.04
C ALA A 81 -17.49 -1.10 0.76
N MET A 82 -18.44 -1.77 1.42
CA MET A 82 -19.54 -1.13 2.16
C MET A 82 -19.12 -0.68 3.57
N LEU A 83 -17.92 -1.05 4.03
CA LEU A 83 -17.42 -0.64 5.34
C LEU A 83 -17.10 0.86 5.35
N PRO A 84 -17.22 1.52 6.52
CA PRO A 84 -16.92 2.95 6.64
C PRO A 84 -15.44 3.22 6.41
N ASP A 85 -15.16 4.42 5.91
CA ASP A 85 -13.80 4.99 5.89
C ASP A 85 -13.42 5.39 7.31
N PHE A 86 -12.36 4.79 7.84
CA PHE A 86 -11.87 5.08 9.17
C PHE A 86 -10.92 6.27 9.13
N GLU A 87 -11.23 7.34 9.88
CA GLU A 87 -10.47 8.60 9.86
C GLU A 87 -8.97 8.38 10.10
N ASN A 88 -8.60 7.52 11.05
CA ASN A 88 -7.19 7.23 11.36
C ASN A 88 -6.59 6.08 10.53
N SER A 89 -7.16 5.77 9.36
CA SER A 89 -6.63 4.75 8.47
C SER A 89 -5.28 5.13 7.86
N LYS A 90 -4.51 4.13 7.39
CA LYS A 90 -3.25 4.36 6.64
C LYS A 90 -3.47 5.22 5.41
N ILE A 91 -4.62 5.07 4.75
CA ILE A 91 -4.94 5.82 3.54
C ILE A 91 -5.13 7.30 3.87
N ASN A 92 -5.87 7.61 4.95
CA ASN A 92 -6.06 8.99 5.39
C ASN A 92 -4.76 9.64 5.88
N ALA A 93 -3.97 8.92 6.69
CA ALA A 93 -2.66 9.40 7.11
C ALA A 93 -1.70 9.66 5.93
N CYS A 94 -1.76 8.84 4.87
CA CYS A 94 -1.01 9.06 3.64
C CYS A 94 -1.47 10.33 2.92
N VAL A 95 -2.78 10.49 2.72
CA VAL A 95 -3.38 11.68 2.10
C VAL A 95 -3.01 12.95 2.88
N ASP A 96 -3.10 12.92 4.21
CA ASP A 96 -2.74 14.04 5.08
C ASP A 96 -1.28 14.46 4.89
N ASN A 97 -0.37 13.49 4.89
CA ASN A 97 1.05 13.78 4.71
C ASN A 97 1.38 14.32 3.32
N VAL A 98 0.85 13.70 2.26
CA VAL A 98 1.08 14.14 0.88
C VAL A 98 0.52 15.55 0.66
N TYR A 99 -0.68 15.83 1.17
CA TYR A 99 -1.30 17.15 1.08
C TYR A 99 -0.51 18.21 1.85
N ARG A 100 -0.10 17.89 3.09
CA ARG A 100 0.74 18.79 3.90
C ARG A 100 2.06 19.13 3.18
N ILE A 101 2.78 18.13 2.69
CA ILE A 101 4.06 18.32 1.97
C ILE A 101 3.86 19.14 0.70
N TRP A 102 2.74 18.93 -0.01
CA TRP A 102 2.40 19.71 -1.19
C TRP A 102 2.18 21.19 -0.84
N GLU A 103 1.41 21.49 0.19
CA GLU A 103 1.13 22.86 0.61
C GLU A 103 2.41 23.56 1.11
N GLU A 104 3.26 22.85 1.87
CA GLU A 104 4.57 23.34 2.34
C GLU A 104 5.58 23.64 1.21
N ASN A 105 5.41 23.04 0.02
CA ASN A 105 6.34 23.17 -1.11
C ASN A 105 5.66 23.72 -2.39
N LYS A 106 4.53 24.40 -2.24
CA LYS A 106 3.71 24.90 -3.34
C LYS A 106 4.43 25.93 -4.21
N ASP A 107 5.29 26.75 -3.59
CA ASP A 107 6.16 27.73 -4.24
C ASP A 107 7.23 27.05 -5.13
N LYS A 108 7.77 25.92 -4.67
CA LYS A 108 8.82 25.15 -5.37
C LYS A 108 8.28 24.27 -6.49
N LYS A 109 6.96 24.06 -6.55
CA LYS A 109 6.31 23.14 -7.51
C LYS A 109 6.93 21.73 -7.49
N SER A 110 7.21 21.23 -6.29
CA SER A 110 7.80 19.91 -6.10
C SER A 110 6.90 18.80 -6.62
N ALA A 111 7.50 17.68 -7.03
CA ALA A 111 6.79 16.47 -7.44
C ALA A 111 6.80 15.43 -6.30
N GLN A 112 5.69 14.70 -6.16
CA GLN A 112 5.56 13.59 -5.22
C GLN A 112 5.13 12.33 -5.97
N LEU A 113 5.67 11.18 -5.58
CA LEU A 113 5.30 9.87 -6.13
C LEU A 113 4.73 9.00 -5.02
N VAL A 114 3.54 8.45 -5.24
CA VAL A 114 2.85 7.57 -4.29
C VAL A 114 2.73 6.18 -4.92
N PHE A 115 3.24 5.16 -4.22
CA PHE A 115 3.20 3.77 -4.67
C PHE A 115 2.26 2.95 -3.78
N CYS A 116 1.48 2.05 -4.38
CA CYS A 116 0.63 1.10 -3.65
C CYS A 116 0.55 -0.24 -4.38
N ASP A 117 1.05 -1.31 -3.76
CA ASP A 117 1.15 -2.62 -4.39
C ASP A 117 -0.20 -3.31 -4.64
N LEU A 118 -1.24 -2.89 -3.93
CA LEU A 118 -2.57 -3.49 -3.98
C LEU A 118 -3.59 -2.49 -4.50
N SER A 119 -4.80 -2.97 -4.79
CA SER A 119 -5.95 -2.11 -5.10
C SER A 119 -5.85 -1.37 -6.44
N THR A 120 -5.16 -1.94 -7.43
CA THR A 120 -5.12 -1.41 -8.79
C THR A 120 -6.54 -1.14 -9.32
N PRO A 121 -6.83 0.06 -9.83
CA PRO A 121 -8.14 0.41 -10.35
C PRO A 121 -8.65 -0.57 -11.40
N LYS A 122 -9.93 -0.89 -11.33
CA LYS A 122 -10.65 -1.72 -12.32
C LYS A 122 -11.91 -1.01 -12.77
N ASN A 123 -12.36 -1.32 -13.99
CA ASN A 123 -13.58 -0.74 -14.57
C ASN A 123 -14.86 -1.48 -14.15
N ASP A 124 -14.83 -2.18 -13.02
CA ASP A 124 -15.94 -3.02 -12.50
C ASP A 124 -16.64 -2.39 -11.28
N GLY A 125 -16.25 -1.18 -10.88
CA GLY A 125 -16.80 -0.48 -9.73
C GLY A 125 -16.27 -1.00 -8.38
N THR A 126 -15.29 -1.90 -8.37
CA THR A 126 -14.66 -2.35 -7.13
C THR A 126 -13.90 -1.21 -6.45
N PHE A 127 -13.85 -1.26 -5.12
CA PHE A 127 -13.10 -0.29 -4.33
C PHE A 127 -11.63 -0.28 -4.75
N SER A 128 -11.10 0.93 -4.97
CA SER A 128 -9.70 1.16 -5.29
C SER A 128 -9.13 2.26 -4.40
N VAL A 129 -8.03 1.95 -3.71
CA VAL A 129 -7.27 2.89 -2.89
C VAL A 129 -6.77 4.06 -3.73
N TYR A 130 -6.36 3.82 -4.97
CA TYR A 130 -5.95 4.89 -5.89
C TYR A 130 -7.10 5.87 -6.17
N ASN A 131 -8.31 5.35 -6.42
CA ASN A 131 -9.48 6.18 -6.66
C ASN A 131 -9.91 6.93 -5.39
N ASP A 132 -9.83 6.28 -4.24
CA ASP A 132 -10.12 6.87 -2.92
C ASP A 132 -9.15 8.02 -2.60
N ILE A 133 -7.84 7.80 -2.74
CA ILE A 133 -6.80 8.83 -2.58
C ILE A 133 -7.04 10.00 -3.54
N ARG A 134 -7.28 9.71 -4.84
CA ARG A 134 -7.57 10.74 -5.84
C ARG A 134 -8.79 11.57 -5.46
N LYS A 135 -9.88 10.93 -5.03
CA LYS A 135 -11.11 11.60 -4.59
C LYS A 135 -10.82 12.52 -3.40
N LYS A 136 -10.09 12.03 -2.40
CA LYS A 136 -9.73 12.81 -1.20
C LYS A 136 -8.87 14.02 -1.51
N PHE A 137 -7.95 13.92 -2.48
CA PHE A 137 -7.20 15.11 -2.94
C PHE A 137 -8.12 16.11 -3.63
N ILE A 138 -8.99 15.67 -4.54
CA ILE A 138 -9.95 16.56 -5.23
C ILE A 138 -10.87 17.29 -4.23
N GLU A 139 -11.29 16.61 -3.16
CA GLU A 139 -12.12 17.19 -2.10
C GLU A 139 -11.39 18.27 -1.28
N ARG A 140 -10.05 18.21 -1.23
CA ARG A 140 -9.21 19.19 -0.49
C ARG A 140 -8.80 20.39 -1.34
N GLY A 141 -8.91 20.30 -2.67
CA GLY A 141 -8.57 21.36 -3.64
C GLY A 141 -7.25 21.10 -4.35
#